data_AF-A0A6V8LH95-F1
#
_entry.id   AF-A0A6V8LH95-F1
#
_cell.length_a   1.000
_cell.length_b   1.000
_cell.length_c   1.000
_cell.angle_alpha   90.00
_cell.angle_beta   90.00
_cell.angle_gamma   90.00
#
_symmetry.space_group_name_H-M   'P 1'
#
loop_
_entity.id
_entity.type
_entity.pdbx_description
1 polymer ?
#
loop_
_entity_poly.entity_id
_entity_poly.type
_entity_poly.pdbx_seq_one_letter_code
_entity_poly.pdbx_strand_id
1 'polypeptide(L)'
;MDRAVDDEQVAASLADRLTALTFSDLGADEVTALLADSVVAWAEDQGWRAYRRAPSVMALPPPYAHRHSWIDVGCARPAGAPIAVEIDRTDRQRTVDKLLAEAEAGRVAIWVRWGTGKFAAPPPPITMVTCAVTARRGPADKDHRYSRLSARDLPAPAHTAATLKADEQPDLFAD
;
A
#
# COMPACT_ATOMS: atom_id res chain seq x y z
N MET A 1 24.38 -0.75 -7.20
CA MET A 1 23.23 -1.52 -6.69
C MET A 1 22.33 -1.78 -7.87
N ASP A 2 21.85 -3.01 -8.06
CA ASP A 2 20.90 -3.31 -9.13
C ASP A 2 19.60 -2.52 -8.90
N ARG A 3 19.04 -1.94 -9.96
CA ARG A 3 17.87 -1.05 -9.87
C ARG A 3 16.64 -1.78 -9.35
N ALA A 4 16.44 -3.04 -9.77
CA ALA A 4 15.35 -3.86 -9.26
C ALA A 4 15.46 -4.10 -7.74
N VAL A 5 16.68 -4.33 -7.25
CA VAL A 5 16.95 -4.54 -5.82
C VAL A 5 16.71 -3.26 -5.01
N ASP A 6 17.10 -2.09 -5.53
CA ASP A 6 16.80 -0.80 -4.87
C ASP A 6 15.28 -0.55 -4.83
N ASP A 7 14.57 -0.75 -5.94
CA ASP A 7 13.12 -0.55 -6.04
C ASP A 7 12.36 -1.48 -5.05
N GLU A 8 12.78 -2.75 -4.93
CA GLU A 8 12.23 -3.69 -3.95
C GLU A 8 12.50 -3.27 -2.50
N GLN A 9 13.71 -2.82 -2.18
CA GLN A 9 14.07 -2.37 -0.83
C GLN A 9 13.30 -1.11 -0.42
N VAL A 10 13.14 -0.16 -1.34
CA VAL A 10 12.34 1.05 -1.14
C VAL A 10 10.88 0.67 -0.84
N ALA A 11 10.30 -0.24 -1.63
CA ALA A 11 8.93 -0.69 -1.42
C ALA A 11 8.76 -1.48 -0.10
N ALA A 12 9.74 -2.32 0.26
CA ALA A 12 9.74 -3.05 1.53
C ALA A 12 9.80 -2.10 2.73
N SER A 13 10.66 -1.08 2.68
CA SER A 13 10.74 -0.05 3.73
C SER A 13 9.42 0.71 3.90
N LEU A 14 8.75 1.06 2.80
CA LEU A 14 7.43 1.68 2.87
C LEU A 14 6.37 0.71 3.42
N ALA A 15 6.43 -0.57 3.05
CA ALA A 15 5.53 -1.59 3.59
C ALA A 15 5.66 -1.73 5.10
N ASP A 16 6.89 -1.69 5.63
CA ASP A 16 7.15 -1.71 7.08
C ASP A 16 6.53 -0.50 7.78
N ARG A 17 6.69 0.71 7.21
CA ARG A 17 6.03 1.93 7.71
C ARG A 17 4.53 1.76 7.79
N LEU A 18 3.90 1.34 6.70
CA LEU A 18 2.43 1.20 6.63
C LEU A 18 1.93 0.05 7.51
N THR A 19 2.77 -0.96 7.76
CA THR A 19 2.45 -2.07 8.66
C THR A 19 2.29 -1.61 10.10
N ALA A 20 3.09 -0.63 10.53
CA ALA A 20 3.04 -0.05 11.87
C ALA A 20 1.88 0.94 12.09
N LEU A 21 1.14 1.33 11.05
CA LEU A 21 0.03 2.26 11.19
C LEU A 21 -1.17 1.62 11.92
N THR A 22 -1.68 2.35 12.90
CA THR A 22 -2.92 2.08 13.61
C THR A 22 -3.85 3.28 13.46
N PHE A 23 -5.11 3.02 13.15
CA PHE A 23 -6.17 4.03 13.16
C PHE A 23 -7.53 3.36 13.36
N SER A 24 -8.50 4.10 13.85
CA SER A 24 -9.84 3.58 14.09
C SER A 24 -10.88 4.49 13.49
N ASP A 25 -11.89 3.83 12.93
CA ASP A 25 -13.14 4.45 12.54
C ASP A 25 -12.96 5.65 11.63
N LEU A 26 -12.17 5.53 10.55
CA LEU A 26 -11.97 6.58 9.55
C LEU A 26 -12.81 6.34 8.29
N GLY A 27 -13.21 7.41 7.61
CA GLY A 27 -13.86 7.38 6.30
C GLY A 27 -12.85 7.11 5.20
N ALA A 28 -13.33 6.80 3.99
CA ALA A 28 -12.43 6.42 2.90
C ALA A 28 -11.41 7.52 2.54
N ASP A 29 -11.87 8.76 2.44
CA ASP A 29 -10.99 9.89 2.12
C ASP A 29 -10.01 10.20 3.27
N GLU A 30 -10.45 10.01 4.51
CA GLU A 30 -9.59 10.17 5.70
C GLU A 30 -8.48 9.12 5.73
N VAL A 31 -8.77 7.86 5.38
CA VAL A 31 -7.74 6.81 5.25
C VAL A 31 -6.75 7.13 4.14
N THR A 32 -7.23 7.51 2.95
CA THR A 32 -6.33 7.88 1.84
C THR A 32 -5.44 9.07 2.22
N ALA A 33 -5.99 10.09 2.89
CA ALA A 33 -5.23 11.25 3.35
C ALA A 33 -4.16 10.84 4.38
N LEU A 34 -4.51 10.00 5.35
CA LEU A 34 -3.59 9.48 6.37
C LEU A 34 -2.46 8.67 5.75
N LEU A 35 -2.77 7.79 4.78
CA LEU A 35 -1.75 7.01 4.09
C LEU A 35 -0.80 7.93 3.30
N ALA A 36 -1.32 8.96 2.64
CA ALA A 36 -0.49 9.95 1.96
C ALA A 36 0.42 10.71 2.93
N ASP A 37 -0.07 11.10 4.12
CA ASP A 37 0.77 11.72 5.17
C ASP A 37 1.86 10.76 5.64
N SER A 38 1.53 9.48 5.84
CA SER A 38 2.50 8.48 6.27
C SER A 38 3.60 8.24 5.23
N VAL A 39 3.26 8.24 3.94
CA VAL A 39 4.24 8.14 2.84
C VAL A 39 5.15 9.37 2.82
N VAL A 40 4.59 10.57 2.96
CA VAL A 40 5.37 11.82 3.02
C VAL A 40 6.34 11.79 4.20
N ALA A 41 5.83 11.49 5.40
CA ALA A 41 6.66 11.42 6.60
C ALA A 41 7.73 10.32 6.51
N TRP A 42 7.42 9.17 5.92
CA TRP A 42 8.42 8.14 5.65
C TRP A 42 9.54 8.64 4.74
N ALA A 43 9.22 9.34 3.66
CA ALA A 43 10.23 9.89 2.76
C ALA A 43 11.08 10.97 3.45
N GLU A 44 10.46 11.82 4.28
CA GLU A 44 11.16 12.83 5.07
C GLU A 44 12.10 12.19 6.12
N ASP A 45 11.70 11.09 6.76
CA ASP A 45 12.54 10.32 7.68
C ASP A 45 13.78 9.73 6.98
N GLN A 46 13.72 9.49 5.66
CA GLN A 46 14.87 9.10 4.84
C GLN A 46 15.73 10.30 4.40
N GLY A 47 15.36 11.53 4.76
CA GLY A 47 16.01 12.77 4.32
C GLY A 47 15.67 13.16 2.87
N TRP A 48 14.57 12.65 2.32
CA TRP A 48 14.12 12.96 0.96
C TRP A 48 13.15 14.14 0.96
N ARG A 49 13.00 14.79 -0.20
CA ARG A 49 11.95 15.82 -0.38
C ARG A 49 10.70 15.14 -0.91
N ALA A 50 9.57 15.30 -0.23
CA ALA A 50 8.29 14.74 -0.64
C ALA A 50 7.27 15.83 -0.99
N TYR A 51 6.38 15.52 -1.94
CA TYR A 51 5.33 16.43 -2.41
C TYR A 51 4.02 15.68 -2.53
N ARG A 52 2.99 16.19 -1.86
CA ARG A 52 1.60 15.79 -2.11
C ARG A 52 1.17 16.33 -3.48
N ARG A 53 0.38 15.55 -4.20
CA ARG A 53 -0.14 15.91 -5.53
C ARG A 53 0.99 16.38 -6.44
N ALA A 54 1.95 15.51 -6.71
CA ALA A 54 3.05 15.80 -7.61
C ALA A 54 2.58 15.72 -9.08
N PRO A 55 3.04 16.60 -9.98
CA PRO A 55 2.74 16.48 -11.41
C PRO A 55 3.20 15.12 -11.94
N SER A 56 2.28 14.41 -12.59
CA SER A 56 2.58 13.16 -13.29
C SER A 56 3.19 13.44 -14.66
N VAL A 57 4.07 12.52 -15.11
CA VAL A 57 4.61 12.51 -16.47
C VAL A 57 3.58 12.04 -17.50
N MET A 58 2.51 11.37 -17.08
CA MET A 58 1.43 10.96 -17.97
C MET A 58 0.72 12.19 -18.54
N ALA A 59 0.78 12.36 -19.86
CA ALA A 59 0.01 13.39 -20.55
C ALA A 59 -1.48 13.06 -20.53
N LEU A 60 -2.33 14.08 -20.34
CA LEU A 60 -3.77 13.92 -20.50
C LEU A 60 -4.15 13.91 -21.99
N PRO A 61 -5.20 13.17 -22.40
CA PRO A 61 -5.64 13.17 -23.78
C PRO A 61 -6.23 14.56 -24.16
N PRO A 62 -6.29 14.89 -25.47
CA PRO A 62 -7.03 16.06 -25.95
C PRO A 62 -8.47 16.08 -25.43
N PRO A 63 -9.05 17.28 -25.12
CA PRO A 63 -8.46 18.62 -25.22
C PRO A 63 -7.59 19.03 -24.02
N TYR A 64 -7.38 18.14 -23.05
CA TYR A 64 -6.69 18.45 -21.78
C TYR A 64 -5.17 18.25 -21.83
N ALA A 65 -4.58 18.05 -23.01
CA ALA A 65 -3.14 17.82 -23.18
C ALA A 65 -2.24 18.93 -22.60
N HIS A 66 -2.78 20.13 -22.40
CA HIS A 66 -2.11 21.26 -21.75
C HIS A 66 -2.12 21.19 -20.21
N ARG A 67 -2.71 20.15 -19.62
CA ARG A 67 -2.83 19.96 -18.16
C ARG A 67 -2.05 18.73 -17.73
N HIS A 68 -1.57 18.78 -16.49
CA HIS A 68 -0.93 17.63 -15.86
C HIS A 68 -1.96 16.70 -15.21
N SER A 69 -1.73 15.41 -15.39
CA SER A 69 -2.17 14.38 -14.45
C SER A 69 -1.41 14.55 -13.12
N TRP A 70 -1.91 13.96 -12.04
CA TRP A 70 -1.29 14.07 -10.71
C TRP A 70 -1.08 12.68 -10.13
N ILE A 71 0.08 12.50 -9.48
CA ILE A 71 0.40 11.39 -8.58
C ILE A 71 0.15 11.84 -7.14
N ASP A 72 -0.35 10.95 -6.28
CA ASP A 72 -0.69 11.30 -4.90
C ASP A 72 0.52 11.80 -4.10
N VAL A 73 1.65 11.10 -4.22
CA VAL A 73 2.93 11.53 -3.61
C VAL A 73 4.10 11.31 -4.56
N GLY A 74 4.93 12.34 -4.72
CA GLY A 74 6.23 12.23 -5.39
C GLY A 74 7.38 12.47 -4.41
N CYS A 75 8.43 11.66 -4.47
CA CYS A 75 9.61 11.79 -3.62
C CYS A 75 10.88 11.99 -4.46
N ALA A 76 11.66 13.03 -4.16
CA ALA A 76 12.96 13.28 -4.76
C ALA A 76 14.07 12.78 -3.81
N ARG A 77 14.84 11.81 -4.30
CA ARG A 77 15.96 11.19 -3.59
C ARG A 77 17.27 11.89 -3.93
N PRO A 78 18.13 12.25 -2.95
CA PRO A 78 19.47 12.77 -3.23
C PRO A 78 20.36 11.77 -3.98
N ALA A 79 20.16 10.48 -3.73
CA ALA A 79 20.79 9.37 -4.43
C ALA A 79 19.73 8.33 -4.80
N GLY A 80 19.66 7.99 -6.09
CA GLY A 80 18.68 7.04 -6.65
C GLY A 80 17.58 7.69 -7.48
N ALA A 81 16.76 6.85 -8.12
CA ALA A 81 15.64 7.29 -8.94
C ALA A 81 14.53 7.94 -8.08
N PRO A 82 13.86 9.01 -8.55
CA PRO A 82 12.68 9.56 -7.88
C PRO A 82 11.58 8.51 -7.73
N ILE A 83 10.72 8.67 -6.72
CA ILE A 83 9.61 7.74 -6.45
C ILE A 83 8.28 8.42 -6.79
N ALA A 84 7.38 7.69 -7.43
CA ALA A 84 6.00 8.07 -7.67
C ALA A 84 5.06 7.07 -6.97
N VAL A 85 4.16 7.57 -6.12
CA VAL A 85 3.25 6.74 -5.30
C VAL A 85 1.80 7.12 -5.55
N GLU A 86 0.99 6.14 -5.92
CA GLU A 86 -0.49 6.25 -5.96
C GLU A 86 -1.10 5.46 -4.81
N ILE A 87 -2.22 5.95 -4.27
CA ILE A 87 -2.88 5.38 -3.10
C ILE A 87 -4.35 5.17 -3.42
N ASP A 88 -4.74 3.91 -3.64
CA ASP A 88 -6.09 3.58 -4.03
C ASP A 88 -6.72 2.49 -3.16
N ARG A 89 -8.03 2.60 -3.00
CA ARG A 89 -8.90 1.53 -2.51
C ARG A 89 -9.39 0.60 -3.63
N THR A 90 -9.66 1.15 -4.81
CA THR A 90 -10.25 0.43 -5.97
C THR A 90 -9.21 0.14 -7.04
N ASP A 91 -9.35 -0.97 -7.74
CA ASP A 91 -8.46 -1.33 -8.85
C ASP A 91 -8.84 -0.53 -10.09
N ARG A 92 -8.05 0.51 -10.43
CA ARG A 92 -8.33 1.43 -11.53
C ARG A 92 -7.24 1.31 -12.58
N GLN A 93 -7.61 0.90 -13.80
CA GLN A 93 -6.69 0.84 -14.93
C GLN A 93 -5.95 2.16 -15.15
N ARG A 94 -6.64 3.29 -14.98
CA ARG A 94 -6.02 4.62 -15.10
C ARG A 94 -4.86 4.83 -14.13
N THR A 95 -4.90 4.24 -12.93
CA THR A 95 -3.77 4.33 -11.99
C THR A 95 -2.60 3.50 -12.47
N VAL A 96 -2.87 2.29 -12.99
CA VAL A 96 -1.84 1.44 -13.61
C VAL A 96 -1.17 2.18 -14.75
N ASP A 97 -1.93 2.79 -15.67
CA ASP A 97 -1.39 3.52 -16.81
C ASP A 97 -0.50 4.70 -16.37
N LYS A 98 -0.91 5.44 -15.32
CA LYS A 98 -0.10 6.50 -14.72
C LYS A 98 1.23 5.95 -14.20
N LEU A 99 1.19 4.90 -13.40
CA LEU A 99 2.38 4.31 -12.79
C LEU A 99 3.32 3.67 -13.82
N LEU A 100 2.80 3.05 -14.87
CA LEU A 100 3.61 2.56 -15.99
C LEU A 100 4.32 3.71 -16.70
N ALA A 101 3.66 4.85 -16.91
CA ALA A 101 4.29 6.03 -17.50
C ALA A 101 5.40 6.61 -16.60
N GLU A 102 5.21 6.65 -15.28
CA GLU A 102 6.26 7.07 -14.33
C GLU A 102 7.45 6.11 -14.35
N ALA A 103 7.20 4.79 -14.40
CA ALA A 103 8.26 3.79 -14.47
C ALA A 103 9.08 3.90 -15.77
N GLU A 104 8.41 4.10 -16.90
CA GLU A 104 9.05 4.35 -18.21
C GLU A 104 9.91 5.62 -18.19
N ALA A 105 9.48 6.64 -17.44
CA ALA A 105 10.28 7.85 -17.18
C ALA A 105 11.44 7.63 -16.19
N GLY A 106 11.72 6.39 -15.80
CA GLY A 106 12.84 6.01 -14.95
C GLY A 106 12.60 6.23 -13.45
N ARG A 107 11.35 6.38 -13.01
CA ARG A 107 11.00 6.52 -11.58
C ARG A 107 10.68 5.17 -10.96
N VAL A 108 10.78 5.08 -9.64
CA VAL A 108 10.26 3.94 -8.87
C VAL A 108 8.75 4.12 -8.75
N ALA A 109 7.98 3.24 -9.39
CA ALA A 109 6.52 3.32 -9.41
C ALA A 109 5.93 2.39 -8.34
N ILE A 110 5.29 2.97 -7.32
CA ILE A 110 4.69 2.23 -6.20
C ILE A 110 3.18 2.44 -6.19
N TRP A 111 2.43 1.35 -6.10
CA TRP A 111 0.99 1.39 -5.86
C TRP A 111 0.66 0.95 -4.44
N VAL A 112 0.21 1.89 -3.61
CA VAL A 112 -0.35 1.57 -2.29
C VAL A 112 -1.82 1.19 -2.44
N ARG A 113 -2.13 -0.06 -2.15
CA ARG A 113 -3.49 -0.61 -2.18
C ARG A 113 -4.02 -0.81 -0.78
N TRP A 114 -5.20 -0.28 -0.46
CA TRP A 114 -5.79 -0.44 0.87
C TRP A 114 -7.24 -0.92 0.82
N GLY A 115 -7.69 -1.66 1.82
CA GLY A 115 -9.01 -2.32 1.80
C GLY A 115 -9.10 -3.61 2.62
N THR A 116 -10.27 -4.25 2.61
CA THR A 116 -10.60 -5.44 3.43
C THR A 116 -10.35 -6.78 2.74
N GLY A 117 -9.77 -6.78 1.52
CA GLY A 117 -9.71 -7.95 0.66
C GLY A 117 -8.36 -8.15 -0.01
N LYS A 118 -8.29 -9.19 -0.85
CA LYS A 118 -7.12 -9.46 -1.68
C LYS A 118 -7.00 -8.40 -2.77
N PHE A 119 -5.78 -8.06 -3.15
CA PHE A 119 -5.48 -7.14 -4.25
C PHE A 119 -4.86 -7.92 -5.42
N ALA A 120 -5.32 -7.64 -6.63
CA ALA A 120 -4.67 -8.14 -7.83
C ALA A 120 -3.28 -7.48 -7.95
N ALA A 121 -2.27 -8.28 -8.29
CA ALA A 121 -0.94 -7.74 -8.53
C ALA A 121 -0.95 -6.88 -9.80
N PRO A 122 -0.36 -5.67 -9.78
CA PRO A 122 -0.20 -4.88 -10.98
C PRO A 122 0.83 -5.51 -11.94
N PRO A 123 0.81 -5.14 -13.22
CA PRO A 123 1.86 -5.54 -14.14
C PRO A 123 3.22 -4.96 -13.72
N PRO A 124 4.34 -5.69 -13.95
CA PRO A 124 5.67 -5.12 -13.76
C PRO A 124 5.89 -3.92 -14.70
N PRO A 125 6.74 -2.95 -14.31
CA PRO A 125 7.58 -2.93 -13.11
C PRO A 125 6.93 -2.24 -11.89
N ILE A 126 5.60 -2.12 -11.83
CA ILE A 126 4.93 -1.47 -10.69
C ILE A 126 5.05 -2.36 -9.45
N THR A 127 5.58 -1.81 -8.36
CA THR A 127 5.63 -2.51 -7.08
C THR A 127 4.39 -2.18 -6.24
N MET A 128 3.68 -3.20 -5.78
CA MET A 128 2.50 -3.02 -4.93
C MET A 128 2.85 -3.12 -3.45
N VAL A 129 2.41 -2.12 -2.67
CA VAL A 129 2.44 -2.13 -1.20
C VAL A 129 1.00 -2.19 -0.71
N THR A 130 0.70 -3.06 0.26
CA THR A 130 -0.68 -3.26 0.71
C THR A 130 -0.90 -2.77 2.13
N CYS A 131 -2.08 -2.17 2.37
CA CYS A 131 -2.55 -1.74 3.68
C CYS A 131 -3.94 -2.34 3.95
N ALA A 132 -3.96 -3.57 4.47
CA ALA A 132 -5.19 -4.23 4.89
C ALA A 132 -5.91 -3.46 6.03
N VAL A 133 -7.23 -3.32 5.93
CA VAL A 133 -8.07 -2.68 6.95
C VAL A 133 -9.27 -3.57 7.26
N THR A 134 -9.94 -3.33 8.38
CA THR A 134 -11.30 -3.82 8.64
C THR A 134 -12.30 -2.72 8.28
N ALA A 135 -13.55 -3.11 8.00
CA ALA A 135 -14.63 -2.16 7.71
C ALA A 135 -15.88 -2.51 8.52
N ARG A 136 -16.58 -1.46 8.97
CA ARG A 136 -17.94 -1.55 9.53
C ARG A 136 -18.85 -0.57 8.81
N ARG A 137 -20.16 -0.76 8.91
CA ARG A 137 -21.12 0.28 8.50
C ARG A 137 -21.05 1.46 9.47
N GLY A 138 -21.00 2.65 8.91
CA GLY A 138 -21.09 3.92 9.61
C GLY A 138 -22.53 4.30 9.92
N PRO A 139 -22.75 5.49 10.51
CA PRO A 139 -24.07 5.97 10.90
C PRO A 139 -25.02 6.19 9.72
N ALA A 140 -24.47 6.54 8.55
CA ALA A 140 -25.22 6.62 7.30
C ALA A 140 -25.12 5.28 6.56
N ASP A 141 -26.24 4.84 5.96
CA ASP A 141 -26.40 3.51 5.36
C ASP A 141 -25.42 3.21 4.20
N LYS A 142 -24.73 4.23 3.68
CA LYS A 142 -23.75 4.13 2.59
C LYS A 142 -22.30 4.40 2.99
N ASP A 143 -22.06 4.80 4.23
CA ASP A 143 -20.71 5.15 4.68
C ASP A 143 -20.08 3.96 5.38
N HIS A 144 -18.95 3.49 4.85
CA HIS A 144 -18.11 2.54 5.56
C HIS A 144 -17.10 3.29 6.43
N ARG A 145 -16.89 2.80 7.66
CA ARG A 145 -15.79 3.23 8.51
C ARG A 145 -14.74 2.15 8.56
N TYR A 146 -13.48 2.55 8.49
CA TYR A 146 -12.32 1.69 8.34
C TYR A 146 -11.41 1.81 9.54
N SER A 147 -10.88 0.68 9.97
CA SER A 147 -9.94 0.60 11.08
C SER A 147 -8.78 -0.30 10.72
N ARG A 148 -7.64 -0.06 11.35
CA ARG A 148 -6.46 -0.92 11.29
C ARG A 148 -5.82 -0.96 12.65
N LEU A 149 -5.50 -2.16 13.11
CA LEU A 149 -4.59 -2.37 14.23
C LEU A 149 -3.23 -2.74 13.65
N SER A 150 -2.15 -2.24 14.26
CA SER A 150 -0.82 -2.71 13.91
C SER A 150 -0.70 -4.21 14.20
N ALA A 151 0.18 -4.91 13.49
CA ALA A 151 0.41 -6.33 13.73
C ALA A 151 0.87 -6.63 15.18
N ARG A 152 1.46 -5.64 15.86
CA ARG A 152 1.88 -5.76 17.27
C ARG A 152 0.71 -5.64 18.26
N ASP A 153 -0.38 -5.01 17.83
CA ASP A 153 -1.57 -4.77 18.65
C ASP A 153 -2.71 -5.76 18.33
N LEU A 154 -2.51 -6.67 17.37
CA LEU A 154 -3.47 -7.73 17.08
C LEU A 154 -3.54 -8.68 18.29
N PRO A 155 -4.75 -8.95 18.83
CA PRO A 155 -4.89 -9.98 19.83
C PRO A 155 -4.44 -11.32 19.23
N ALA A 156 -3.82 -12.16 20.07
CA ALA A 156 -3.44 -13.50 19.66
C ALA A 156 -4.64 -14.23 19.02
N PRO A 157 -4.44 -15.01 17.94
CA PRO A 157 -5.52 -15.77 17.33
C PRO A 157 -6.27 -16.56 18.40
N ALA A 158 -7.60 -16.53 18.35
CA ALA A 158 -8.41 -17.37 19.22
C ALA A 158 -8.20 -18.84 18.81
N HIS A 159 -7.23 -19.50 19.43
CA HIS A 159 -7.13 -20.94 19.36
C HIS A 159 -8.33 -21.52 20.11
N THR A 160 -9.27 -22.08 19.36
CA THR A 160 -10.22 -23.02 19.96
C THR A 160 -9.36 -24.17 20.46
N ALA A 161 -9.24 -24.32 21.78
CA ALA A 161 -8.62 -25.48 22.39
C ALA A 161 -9.49 -26.68 22.01
N ALA A 162 -9.18 -27.32 20.88
CA ALA A 162 -9.61 -28.67 20.62
C ALA A 162 -8.89 -29.51 21.67
N THR A 163 -9.63 -29.91 22.72
CA THR A 163 -9.20 -30.97 23.61
C THR A 163 -9.03 -32.22 22.73
N LEU A 164 -7.81 -32.43 22.25
CA LEU A 164 -7.41 -33.71 21.67
C LEU A 164 -7.61 -34.72 22.80
N LYS A 165 -8.68 -35.52 22.71
CA LYS A 165 -8.76 -36.75 23.49
C LYS A 165 -7.53 -37.56 23.10
N ALA A 166 -6.69 -37.84 24.10
CA ALA A 166 -5.63 -38.82 23.99
C ALA A 166 -6.27 -40.19 23.82
N ASP A 167 -6.61 -40.55 22.60
CA ASP A 167 -6.76 -41.93 22.17
C ASP A 167 -6.56 -41.96 20.65
N GLU A 168 -5.75 -42.92 20.21
CA GLU A 168 -5.29 -43.16 18.83
C GLU A 168 -4.03 -42.40 18.39
N GLN A 169 -2.91 -42.75 19.03
CA GLN A 169 -1.63 -42.82 18.34
C GLN A 169 -1.36 -44.32 18.04
N PRO A 170 -1.60 -44.82 16.81
CA PRO A 170 -1.19 -46.17 16.47
C PRO A 170 0.34 -46.22 16.38
N ASP A 171 0.92 -47.17 17.13
CA ASP A 171 2.34 -47.51 17.10
C ASP A 171 2.77 -47.80 15.66
N LEU A 172 3.56 -46.89 15.10
CA LEU A 172 4.06 -46.95 13.74
C LEU A 172 5.53 -47.37 13.72
N PHE A 173 5.97 -48.20 14.68
CA PHE A 173 7.24 -48.91 14.68
C PHE A 173 7.12 -50.17 15.55
N ALA A 174 6.63 -51.27 14.97
CA ALA A 174 6.90 -52.61 15.48
C ALA A 174 7.85 -53.31 14.49
N ASP A 175 8.81 -54.04 15.07
CA ASP A 175 10.08 -54.54 14.53
C ASP A 175 10.10 -55.17 13.12
#